data_AF-A0A9X8CNY2-F1
#
_entry.id   AF-A0A9X8CNY2-F1
#
_cell.length_a   1.000
_cell.length_b   1.000
_cell.length_c   1.000
_cell.angle_alpha   90.00
_cell.angle_beta   90.00
_cell.angle_gamma   90.00
#
_symmetry.space_group_name_H-M   'P 1'
#
loop_
_entity.id
_entity.type
_entity.pdbx_description
1 polymer ?
#
loop_
_entity_poly.entity_id
_entity_poly.type
_entity_poly.pdbx_seq_one_letter_code
_entity_poly.pdbx_strand_id
1 'polypeptide(L)'
;MNGREELVLRCAQRRREKIGTLSDEGFAELCLAVRENPAAFVDSPEQASFATLVGALDAFHRAGADDDLLDDEEFRAARERRLQTLSAACDQALSQDGGCLDARLVQVLAADLDPDDRLDALLEIETKADEMNELTLGSTGDAWDDVFTRPRLRLWGAIARTCLAGGRYRMALDVSRGLMAASPKDQVGGRLTAALALARLEDEAGFNELDARLAGRENSWLNLGRTILLYKLGRMNAARRALRGYGELCEGAAYALLRPTFVEIYLPDRPEVPAGGFEEATFAVHEAEPIIADVPDFIAWADAFPWFHASGEAYAEENGYDW
;
A
#
# COMPACT_ATOMS: atom_id res chain seq x y z
N MET A 1 -5.87 3.59 2.74
CA MET A 1 -7.00 4.46 2.28
C MET A 1 -7.83 4.95 3.47
N ASN A 2 -8.15 6.24 3.54
CA ASN A 2 -9.26 6.74 4.37
C ASN A 2 -10.60 6.68 3.61
N GLY A 3 -11.29 5.53 3.69
CA GLY A 3 -12.50 5.25 2.91
C GLY A 3 -13.67 6.17 3.22
N ARG A 4 -13.84 6.58 4.48
CA ARG A 4 -14.91 7.50 4.89
C ARG A 4 -14.72 8.89 4.27
N GLU A 5 -13.52 9.44 4.33
CA GLU A 5 -13.24 10.75 3.74
C GLU A 5 -13.37 10.70 2.20
N GLU A 6 -12.98 9.59 1.57
CA GLU A 6 -13.21 9.41 0.14
C GLU A 6 -14.70 9.34 -0.22
N LEU A 7 -15.52 8.65 0.58
CA LEU A 7 -16.97 8.61 0.38
C LEU A 7 -17.57 10.02 0.46
N VAL A 8 -17.10 10.82 1.42
CA VAL A 8 -17.50 12.24 1.54
C VAL A 8 -17.18 13.00 0.25
N LEU A 9 -15.94 12.88 -0.25
CA LEU A 9 -15.51 13.54 -1.48
C LEU A 9 -16.31 13.09 -2.72
N ARG A 10 -16.54 11.78 -2.89
CA ARG A 10 -17.35 11.25 -4.01
C ARG A 10 -18.78 11.77 -3.96
N CYS A 11 -19.41 11.73 -2.79
CA CYS A 11 -20.76 12.25 -2.60
C CYS A 11 -20.85 13.77 -2.86
N ALA A 12 -19.91 14.55 -2.31
CA ALA A 12 -19.85 15.99 -2.54
C ALA A 12 -19.62 16.33 -4.01
N GLN A 13 -18.73 15.62 -4.70
CA GLN A 13 -18.42 15.85 -6.12
C GLN A 13 -19.61 15.55 -7.02
N ARG A 14 -20.29 14.41 -6.84
CA ARG A 14 -21.55 14.10 -7.57
C ARG A 14 -22.63 15.13 -7.29
N ARG A 15 -22.73 15.61 -6.05
CA ARG A 15 -23.73 16.61 -5.68
C ARG A 15 -23.43 17.96 -6.31
N ARG A 16 -22.15 18.36 -6.36
CA ARG A 16 -21.68 19.55 -7.08
C ARG A 16 -22.00 19.46 -8.59
N GLU A 17 -21.78 18.31 -9.22
CA GLU A 17 -22.14 18.08 -10.63
C GLU A 17 -23.65 18.30 -10.90
N LYS A 18 -24.52 17.91 -9.96
CA LYS A 18 -25.98 18.10 -10.07
C LYS A 18 -26.44 19.54 -9.80
N ILE A 19 -25.80 20.24 -8.87
CA ILE A 19 -26.18 21.61 -8.47
C ILE A 19 -25.65 22.65 -9.48
N GLY A 20 -24.51 22.40 -10.11
CA GLY A 20 -23.85 23.33 -11.04
C GLY A 20 -22.68 24.08 -10.40
N THR A 21 -22.46 25.34 -10.77
CA THR A 21 -21.31 26.14 -10.30
C THR A 21 -21.42 26.44 -8.80
N LEU A 22 -20.52 25.83 -8.02
CA LEU A 22 -20.29 26.08 -6.60
C LEU A 22 -18.93 26.79 -6.45
N SER A 23 -18.81 27.75 -5.53
CA SER A 23 -17.49 28.29 -5.15
C SER A 23 -16.72 27.25 -4.34
N ASP A 24 -15.41 27.47 -4.16
CA ASP A 24 -14.56 26.60 -3.34
C ASP A 24 -15.05 26.57 -1.88
N GLU A 25 -15.49 27.71 -1.34
CA GLU A 25 -16.08 27.78 0.01
C GLU A 25 -17.41 27.01 0.07
N GLY A 26 -18.26 27.14 -0.96
CA GLY A 26 -19.50 26.39 -1.07
C GLY A 26 -19.24 24.88 -1.12
N PHE A 27 -18.17 24.45 -1.78
CA PHE A 27 -17.78 23.04 -1.84
C PHE A 27 -17.24 22.53 -0.50
N ALA A 28 -16.46 23.36 0.21
CA ALA A 28 -16.00 23.03 1.56
C ALA A 28 -17.19 22.83 2.53
N GLU A 29 -18.18 23.72 2.49
CA GLU A 29 -19.42 23.58 3.29
C GLU A 29 -20.23 22.34 2.91
N LEU A 30 -20.31 22.02 1.61
CA LEU A 30 -20.94 20.77 1.15
C LEU A 30 -20.21 19.54 1.71
N CYS A 31 -18.88 19.51 1.67
CA CYS A 31 -18.10 18.43 2.26
C CYS A 31 -18.33 18.29 3.77
N LEU A 32 -18.48 19.39 4.51
CA LEU A 32 -18.83 19.37 5.94
C LEU A 32 -20.21 18.73 6.17
N ALA A 33 -21.23 19.15 5.40
CA ALA A 33 -22.58 18.60 5.50
C ALA A 33 -22.63 17.10 5.15
N VAL A 34 -21.90 16.69 4.10
CA VAL A 34 -21.77 15.27 3.73
C VAL A 34 -21.07 14.49 4.83
N ARG A 35 -20.02 15.04 5.46
CA ARG A 35 -19.27 14.37 6.54
C ARG A 35 -20.12 14.10 7.78
N GLU A 36 -21.05 15.00 8.09
CA GLU A 36 -22.00 14.85 9.20
C GLU A 36 -22.97 13.69 8.98
N ASN A 37 -23.51 13.55 7.76
CA ASN A 37 -24.44 12.46 7.43
C ASN A 37 -24.26 11.94 5.99
N PRO A 38 -23.22 11.11 5.72
CA PRO A 38 -22.93 10.65 4.36
C PRO A 38 -24.09 9.90 3.70
N ALA A 39 -24.85 9.14 4.49
CA ALA A 39 -25.97 8.34 4.02
C ALA A 39 -27.09 9.18 3.37
N ALA A 40 -27.27 10.44 3.81
CA ALA A 40 -28.25 11.35 3.21
C ALA A 40 -27.85 11.85 1.80
N PHE A 41 -26.57 11.69 1.43
CA PHE A 41 -26.02 12.13 0.14
C PHE A 41 -25.69 10.97 -0.81
N VAL A 42 -25.89 9.72 -0.37
CA VAL A 42 -25.84 8.54 -1.24
C VAL A 42 -27.13 8.48 -2.04
N ASP A 43 -27.05 8.81 -3.33
CA ASP A 43 -28.20 8.91 -4.23
C ASP A 43 -28.00 8.19 -5.58
N SER A 44 -26.88 7.47 -5.74
CA SER A 44 -26.59 6.64 -6.91
C SER A 44 -26.16 5.21 -6.53
N PRO A 45 -26.31 4.23 -7.44
CA PRO A 45 -25.81 2.87 -7.22
C PRO A 45 -24.29 2.81 -6.97
N GLU A 46 -23.51 3.64 -7.69
CA GLU A 46 -22.05 3.79 -7.50
C GLU A 46 -21.71 4.21 -6.06
N GLN A 47 -22.39 5.22 -5.52
CA GLN A 47 -22.17 5.70 -4.16
C GLN A 47 -22.61 4.67 -3.12
N ALA A 48 -23.72 3.97 -3.36
CA ALA A 48 -24.21 2.91 -2.47
C ALA A 48 -23.23 1.73 -2.41
N SER A 49 -22.69 1.34 -3.57
CA SER A 49 -21.65 0.32 -3.70
C SER A 49 -20.39 0.69 -2.93
N PHE A 50 -19.89 1.91 -3.14
CA PHE A 50 -18.70 2.37 -2.43
C PHE A 50 -18.93 2.50 -0.93
N ALA A 51 -20.11 2.98 -0.49
CA ALA A 51 -20.45 3.05 0.93
C ALA A 51 -20.51 1.66 1.59
N THR A 52 -21.06 0.66 0.89
CA THR A 52 -21.06 -0.74 1.35
C THR A 52 -19.64 -1.26 1.52
N LEU A 53 -18.75 -1.01 0.54
CA LEU A 53 -17.35 -1.42 0.61
C LEU A 53 -16.60 -0.75 1.76
N VAL A 54 -16.74 0.57 1.93
CA VAL A 54 -16.10 1.32 3.02
C VAL A 54 -16.53 0.78 4.38
N GLY A 55 -17.83 0.52 4.57
CA GLY A 55 -18.34 -0.08 5.81
C GLY A 55 -17.78 -1.48 6.06
N ALA A 56 -17.56 -2.27 4.99
CA ALA A 56 -16.98 -3.60 5.09
C ALA A 56 -15.49 -3.56 5.47
N LEU A 57 -14.70 -2.66 4.88
CA LEU A 57 -13.29 -2.46 5.24
C LEU A 57 -13.14 -1.97 6.68
N ASP A 58 -13.98 -1.02 7.12
CA ASP A 58 -14.01 -0.55 8.51
C ASP A 58 -14.41 -1.66 9.49
N ALA A 59 -15.30 -2.57 9.10
CA ALA A 59 -15.66 -3.73 9.90
C ALA A 59 -14.53 -4.77 9.95
N PHE A 60 -13.85 -5.01 8.81
CA PHE A 60 -12.71 -5.91 8.71
C PHE A 60 -11.57 -5.49 9.65
N HIS A 61 -11.15 -4.22 9.58
CA HIS A 61 -10.07 -3.71 10.43
C HIS A 61 -10.43 -3.71 11.92
N ARG A 62 -11.65 -3.29 12.27
CA ARG A 62 -12.09 -3.31 13.69
C ARG A 62 -12.14 -4.71 14.27
N ALA A 63 -12.52 -5.70 13.47
CA ALA A 63 -12.60 -7.08 13.92
C ALA A 63 -11.23 -7.75 14.10
N GLY A 64 -10.13 -7.12 13.66
CA GLY A 64 -8.75 -7.59 13.87
C GLY A 64 -7.97 -6.87 14.96
N ALA A 65 -8.58 -5.90 15.66
CA ALA A 65 -7.86 -5.06 16.63
C ALA A 65 -7.31 -5.82 17.84
N ASP A 66 -7.91 -6.96 18.20
CA ASP A 66 -7.54 -7.77 19.36
C ASP A 66 -6.89 -9.11 18.97
N ASP A 67 -6.35 -9.21 17.75
CA ASP A 67 -5.75 -10.45 17.23
C ASP A 67 -4.52 -10.91 18.03
N ASP A 68 -3.78 -9.99 18.63
CA ASP A 68 -2.61 -10.29 19.46
C ASP A 68 -2.96 -11.08 20.73
N LEU A 69 -4.24 -11.21 21.07
CA LEU A 69 -4.74 -12.00 22.21
C LEU A 69 -5.08 -13.44 21.85
N LEU A 70 -5.12 -13.77 20.55
CA LEU A 70 -5.52 -15.07 20.04
C LEU A 70 -4.30 -15.99 19.91
N ASP A 71 -4.51 -17.28 20.12
CA ASP A 71 -3.52 -18.25 19.67
C ASP A 71 -3.53 -18.43 18.15
N ASP A 72 -2.55 -19.16 17.61
CA ASP A 72 -2.39 -19.41 16.18
C ASP A 72 -3.64 -20.00 15.50
N GLU A 73 -4.37 -20.90 16.16
CA GLU A 73 -5.54 -21.57 15.57
C GLU A 73 -6.76 -20.65 15.61
N GLU A 74 -6.97 -19.99 16.75
CA GLU A 74 -8.01 -18.98 16.94
C GLU A 74 -7.85 -17.81 15.97
N PHE A 75 -6.61 -17.32 15.81
CA PHE A 75 -6.26 -16.26 14.86
C PHE A 75 -6.61 -16.65 13.43
N ARG A 76 -6.17 -17.83 12.96
CA ARG A 76 -6.48 -18.31 11.60
C ARG A 76 -7.99 -18.40 11.37
N ALA A 77 -8.73 -18.98 12.31
CA ALA A 77 -10.18 -19.13 12.21
C ALA A 77 -10.93 -17.78 12.30
N ALA A 78 -10.45 -16.82 13.09
CA ALA A 78 -10.99 -15.47 13.13
C ALA A 78 -10.74 -14.73 11.81
N ARG A 79 -9.51 -14.77 11.30
CA ARG A 79 -9.09 -14.15 10.04
C ARG A 79 -9.87 -14.71 8.85
N GLU A 80 -10.05 -16.02 8.75
CA GLU A 80 -10.83 -16.65 7.68
C GLU A 80 -12.29 -16.16 7.68
N ARG A 81 -12.93 -16.11 8.85
CA ARG A 81 -14.31 -15.57 8.99
C ARG A 81 -14.41 -14.10 8.58
N ARG A 82 -13.40 -13.28 8.93
CA ARG A 82 -13.34 -11.87 8.50
C ARG A 82 -13.23 -11.74 6.99
N LEU A 83 -12.36 -12.53 6.35
CA LEU A 83 -12.21 -12.53 4.89
C LEU A 83 -13.47 -13.01 4.17
N GLN A 84 -14.14 -14.05 4.67
CA GLN A 84 -15.43 -14.50 4.13
C GLN A 84 -16.50 -13.42 4.23
N THR A 85 -16.57 -12.71 5.36
CA THR A 85 -17.49 -11.58 5.56
C THR A 85 -17.19 -10.43 4.61
N LEU A 86 -15.91 -10.09 4.43
CA LEU A 86 -15.47 -9.06 3.49
C LEU A 86 -15.81 -9.44 2.04
N SER A 87 -15.60 -10.70 1.65
CA SER A 87 -15.95 -11.21 0.32
C SER A 87 -17.45 -11.07 0.05
N ALA A 88 -18.30 -11.48 0.99
CA ALA A 88 -19.75 -11.34 0.85
C ALA A 88 -20.19 -9.87 0.72
N ALA A 89 -19.51 -8.96 1.43
CA ALA A 89 -19.77 -7.53 1.30
C ALA A 89 -19.29 -6.96 -0.05
N CYS A 90 -18.19 -7.48 -0.61
CA CYS A 90 -17.77 -7.15 -1.97
C CYS A 90 -18.80 -7.62 -3.01
N ASP A 91 -19.34 -8.82 -2.87
CA ASP A 91 -20.43 -9.32 -3.73
C ASP A 91 -21.67 -8.43 -3.63
N GLN A 92 -22.03 -8.00 -2.42
CA GLN A 92 -23.11 -7.04 -2.22
C GLN A 92 -22.83 -5.71 -2.93
N ALA A 93 -21.63 -5.14 -2.75
CA ALA A 93 -21.25 -3.89 -3.41
C ALA A 93 -21.29 -4.03 -4.95
N LEU A 94 -20.84 -5.15 -5.49
CA LEU A 94 -20.86 -5.43 -6.94
C LEU A 94 -22.29 -5.67 -7.47
N SER A 95 -23.20 -6.17 -6.64
CA SER A 95 -24.63 -6.29 -7.00
C SER A 95 -25.32 -4.93 -7.10
N GLN A 96 -24.84 -3.94 -6.35
CA GLN A 96 -25.33 -2.56 -6.40
C GLN A 96 -24.74 -1.81 -7.59
N ASP A 97 -23.43 -1.97 -7.83
CA ASP A 97 -22.74 -1.42 -9.00
C ASP A 97 -21.64 -2.37 -9.47
N GLY A 98 -21.86 -3.03 -10.60
CA GLY A 98 -20.87 -3.91 -11.22
C GLY A 98 -19.62 -3.18 -11.70
N GLY A 99 -19.65 -1.85 -11.82
CA GLY A 99 -18.51 -1.01 -12.17
C GLY A 99 -17.60 -0.64 -10.99
N CYS A 100 -17.93 -1.07 -9.75
CA CYS A 100 -17.17 -0.68 -8.56
C CYS A 100 -15.77 -1.32 -8.54
N LEU A 101 -14.78 -0.55 -9.00
CA LEU A 101 -13.41 -1.02 -9.18
C LEU A 101 -12.72 -1.40 -7.87
N ASP A 102 -12.92 -0.61 -6.80
CA ASP A 102 -12.37 -0.93 -5.48
C ASP A 102 -12.95 -2.25 -4.94
N ALA A 103 -14.24 -2.54 -5.18
CA ALA A 103 -14.85 -3.79 -4.71
C ALA A 103 -14.28 -5.01 -5.45
N ARG A 104 -14.06 -4.91 -6.77
CA ARG A 104 -13.36 -5.95 -7.55
C ARG A 104 -11.94 -6.16 -7.06
N LEU A 105 -11.21 -5.07 -6.83
CA LEU A 105 -9.85 -5.10 -6.32
C LEU A 105 -9.77 -5.79 -4.96
N VAL A 106 -10.59 -5.36 -3.99
CA VAL A 106 -10.63 -5.95 -2.65
C VAL A 106 -11.01 -7.42 -2.70
N GLN A 107 -11.97 -7.81 -3.55
CA GLN A 107 -12.36 -9.21 -3.74
C GLN A 107 -11.17 -10.07 -4.20
N VAL A 108 -10.37 -9.62 -5.17
CA VAL A 108 -9.19 -10.36 -5.64
C VAL A 108 -8.10 -10.40 -4.57
N LEU A 109 -7.85 -9.30 -3.85
CA LEU A 109 -6.82 -9.24 -2.81
C LEU A 109 -7.16 -10.09 -1.58
N ALA A 110 -8.44 -10.20 -1.23
CA ALA A 110 -8.92 -10.99 -0.10
C ALA A 110 -9.06 -12.49 -0.42
N ALA A 111 -9.02 -12.86 -1.70
CA ALA A 111 -9.14 -14.24 -2.12
C ALA A 111 -7.85 -15.04 -1.85
N ASP A 112 -8.03 -16.31 -1.52
CA ASP A 112 -6.93 -17.27 -1.40
C ASP A 112 -6.48 -17.74 -2.79
N LEU A 113 -5.73 -16.88 -3.46
CA LEU A 113 -5.14 -17.10 -4.78
C LEU A 113 -3.64 -17.20 -4.67
N ASP A 114 -3.04 -18.11 -5.45
CA ASP A 114 -1.61 -18.09 -5.67
C ASP A 114 -1.18 -16.81 -6.42
N PRO A 115 0.12 -16.46 -6.39
CA PRO A 115 0.59 -15.18 -6.95
C PRO A 115 0.29 -14.97 -8.43
N ASP A 116 0.28 -16.03 -9.23
CA ASP A 116 0.10 -15.93 -10.68
C ASP A 116 -1.38 -15.75 -11.02
N ASP A 117 -2.26 -16.55 -10.43
CA ASP A 117 -3.71 -16.41 -10.56
C ASP A 117 -4.19 -15.04 -10.06
N ARG A 118 -3.61 -14.55 -8.96
CA ARG A 118 -3.91 -13.20 -8.43
C ARG A 118 -3.49 -12.11 -9.42
N LEU A 119 -2.33 -12.24 -10.03
CA LEU A 119 -1.84 -11.26 -11.00
C LEU A 119 -2.73 -11.23 -12.25
N ASP A 120 -3.08 -12.40 -12.79
CA ASP A 120 -3.95 -12.52 -13.94
C ASP A 120 -5.32 -11.87 -13.67
N ALA A 121 -5.91 -12.11 -12.49
CA ALA A 121 -7.16 -11.49 -12.08
C ALA A 121 -7.06 -9.95 -11.98
N LEU A 122 -5.95 -9.40 -11.45
CA LEU A 122 -5.73 -7.96 -11.38
C LEU A 122 -5.56 -7.31 -12.78
N LEU A 123 -4.85 -7.99 -13.70
CA LEU A 123 -4.68 -7.52 -15.08
C LEU A 123 -5.98 -7.59 -15.88
N GLU A 124 -6.83 -8.57 -15.61
CA GLU A 124 -8.18 -8.64 -16.20
C GLU A 124 -9.05 -7.46 -15.73
N ILE A 125 -8.97 -7.11 -14.44
CA ILE A 125 -9.65 -5.92 -13.90
C ILE A 125 -9.13 -4.65 -14.59
N GLU A 126 -7.82 -4.50 -14.76
CA GLU A 126 -7.23 -3.34 -15.43
C GLU A 126 -7.72 -3.23 -16.87
N THR A 127 -7.63 -4.31 -17.65
CA THR A 127 -8.04 -4.34 -19.06
C THR A 127 -9.49 -3.87 -19.22
N LYS A 128 -10.40 -4.35 -18.37
CA LYS A 128 -11.82 -3.92 -18.39
C LYS A 128 -11.97 -2.45 -17.98
N ALA A 129 -11.17 -1.96 -17.04
CA ALA A 129 -11.20 -0.56 -16.64
C ALA A 129 -10.71 0.37 -17.76
N ASP A 130 -9.72 -0.04 -18.55
CA ASP A 130 -9.20 0.69 -19.73
C ASP A 130 -10.26 0.83 -20.82
N GLU A 131 -11.02 -0.25 -21.07
CA GLU A 131 -12.11 -0.23 -22.04
C GLU A 131 -13.25 0.72 -21.64
N MET A 132 -13.44 0.94 -20.34
CA MET A 132 -14.54 1.75 -19.81
C MET A 132 -14.22 3.24 -19.73
N ASN A 133 -12.96 3.63 -19.48
CA ASN A 133 -12.60 5.04 -19.32
C ASN A 133 -11.09 5.30 -19.51
N GLU A 134 -10.75 6.38 -20.23
CA GLU A 134 -9.36 6.86 -20.28
C GLU A 134 -8.98 7.56 -18.97
N LEU A 135 -7.70 7.40 -18.56
CA LEU A 135 -7.14 8.12 -17.41
C LEU A 135 -7.15 9.63 -17.65
N THR A 136 -7.98 10.34 -16.91
CA THR A 136 -7.98 11.81 -16.91
C THR A 136 -7.03 12.34 -15.86
N LEU A 137 -6.13 13.26 -16.26
CA LEU A 137 -5.32 14.00 -15.29
C LEU A 137 -6.22 15.03 -14.58
N GLY A 138 -6.11 15.13 -13.26
CA GLY A 138 -6.80 16.15 -12.46
C GLY A 138 -6.35 17.56 -12.84
N SER A 139 -7.01 18.58 -12.27
CA SER A 139 -6.74 20.01 -12.60
C SER A 139 -5.31 20.46 -12.34
N THR A 140 -4.56 19.73 -11.51
CA THR A 140 -3.15 19.99 -11.16
C THR A 140 -2.16 19.19 -12.01
N GLY A 141 -2.65 18.33 -12.91
CA GLY A 141 -1.83 17.32 -13.58
C GLY A 141 -1.59 16.05 -12.75
N ASP A 142 -2.18 15.93 -11.55
CA ASP A 142 -2.15 14.72 -10.73
C ASP A 142 -3.51 14.01 -10.79
N ALA A 143 -3.52 12.76 -11.25
CA ALA A 143 -4.72 11.93 -11.32
C ALA A 143 -5.37 11.66 -9.96
N TRP A 144 -4.63 11.74 -8.85
CA TRP A 144 -5.17 11.54 -7.50
C TRP A 144 -6.17 12.61 -7.06
N ASP A 145 -6.05 13.82 -7.63
CA ASP A 145 -6.92 14.94 -7.30
C ASP A 145 -8.35 14.71 -7.82
N ASP A 146 -8.53 13.81 -8.79
CA ASP A 146 -9.84 13.25 -9.13
C ASP A 146 -10.13 12.01 -8.27
N VAL A 147 -11.11 12.15 -7.37
CA VAL A 147 -11.53 11.08 -6.45
C VAL A 147 -12.01 9.81 -7.17
N PHE A 148 -12.53 9.93 -8.40
CA PHE A 148 -13.01 8.79 -9.17
C PHE A 148 -11.89 8.03 -9.89
N THR A 149 -10.70 8.63 -10.01
CA THR A 149 -9.52 7.99 -10.60
C THR A 149 -8.70 7.21 -9.56
N ARG A 150 -8.86 7.50 -8.27
CA ARG A 150 -8.13 6.81 -7.18
C ARG A 150 -8.22 5.28 -7.18
N PRO A 151 -9.39 4.64 -7.46
CA PRO A 151 -9.49 3.18 -7.51
C PRO A 151 -8.52 2.55 -8.53
N ARG A 152 -8.35 3.23 -9.67
CA ARG A 152 -7.46 2.80 -10.74
C ARG A 152 -5.99 2.94 -10.33
N LEU A 153 -5.63 4.02 -9.63
CA LEU A 153 -4.29 4.19 -9.08
C LEU A 153 -3.97 3.11 -8.03
N ARG A 154 -4.95 2.72 -7.19
CA ARG A 154 -4.79 1.61 -6.24
C ARG A 154 -4.61 0.27 -6.92
N LEU A 155 -5.38 0.01 -7.98
CA LEU A 155 -5.24 -1.19 -8.81
C LEU A 155 -3.81 -1.30 -9.36
N TRP A 156 -3.27 -0.23 -9.94
CA TRP A 156 -1.87 -0.19 -10.40
C TRP A 156 -0.89 -0.43 -9.26
N GLY A 157 -1.13 0.16 -8.09
CA GLY A 157 -0.33 -0.11 -6.89
C GLY A 157 -0.35 -1.59 -6.49
N ALA A 158 -1.52 -2.22 -6.54
CA ALA A 158 -1.69 -3.65 -6.24
C ALA A 158 -0.99 -4.53 -7.28
N ILE A 159 -1.15 -4.25 -8.57
CA ILE A 159 -0.45 -4.96 -9.66
C ILE A 159 1.07 -4.87 -9.43
N ALA A 160 1.60 -3.67 -9.17
CA ALA A 160 3.03 -3.49 -8.95
C ALA A 160 3.54 -4.32 -7.75
N ARG A 161 2.81 -4.33 -6.63
CA ARG A 161 3.15 -5.15 -5.46
C ARG A 161 3.07 -6.65 -5.74
N THR A 162 2.01 -7.12 -6.41
CA THR A 162 1.88 -8.54 -6.80
C THR A 162 3.00 -8.96 -7.76
N CYS A 163 3.39 -8.09 -8.69
CA CYS A 163 4.55 -8.33 -9.56
C CYS A 163 5.85 -8.44 -8.76
N LEU A 164 6.07 -7.56 -7.79
CA LEU A 164 7.24 -7.59 -6.92
C LEU A 164 7.29 -8.90 -6.13
N ALA A 165 6.17 -9.27 -5.50
CA ALA A 165 6.01 -10.49 -4.73
C ALA A 165 6.25 -11.75 -5.58
N GLY A 166 5.70 -11.78 -6.80
CA GLY A 166 5.85 -12.87 -7.76
C GLY A 166 7.13 -12.82 -8.61
N GLY A 167 8.16 -12.06 -8.21
CA GLY A 167 9.46 -12.06 -8.89
C GLY A 167 9.52 -11.34 -10.26
N ARG A 168 8.45 -10.65 -10.67
CA ARG A 168 8.32 -9.94 -11.95
C ARG A 168 8.82 -8.50 -11.84
N TYR A 169 10.05 -8.32 -11.39
CA TYR A 169 10.59 -7.01 -10.96
C TYR A 169 10.59 -5.93 -12.05
N ARG A 170 10.81 -6.28 -13.33
CA ARG A 170 10.71 -5.30 -14.43
C ARG A 170 9.28 -4.77 -14.59
N MET A 171 8.29 -5.67 -14.55
CA MET A 171 6.88 -5.28 -14.64
C MET A 171 6.45 -4.46 -13.42
N ALA A 172 6.90 -4.85 -12.22
CA ALA A 172 6.67 -4.07 -11.00
C ALA A 172 7.19 -2.62 -11.13
N LEU A 173 8.40 -2.47 -11.70
CA LEU A 173 9.02 -1.17 -11.95
C LEU A 173 8.27 -0.37 -13.02
N ASP A 174 7.88 -1.00 -14.13
CA ASP A 174 7.17 -0.33 -15.22
C ASP A 174 5.79 0.17 -14.78
N VAL A 175 5.02 -0.65 -14.06
CA VAL A 175 3.72 -0.24 -13.50
C VAL A 175 3.90 0.88 -12.48
N SER A 176 4.94 0.80 -11.63
CA SER A 176 5.25 1.84 -10.65
C SER A 176 5.67 3.17 -11.30
N ARG A 177 6.40 3.12 -12.43
CA ARG A 177 6.72 4.31 -13.24
C ARG A 177 5.47 4.92 -13.85
N GLY A 178 4.57 4.10 -14.39
CA GLY A 178 3.26 4.55 -14.88
C GLY A 178 2.44 5.23 -13.78
N LEU A 179 2.36 4.62 -12.60
CA LEU A 179 1.68 5.18 -11.43
C LEU A 179 2.27 6.54 -11.00
N MET A 180 3.59 6.66 -10.90
CA MET A 180 4.25 7.92 -10.55
C MET A 180 4.19 8.99 -11.66
N ALA A 181 3.93 8.61 -12.91
CA ALA A 181 3.69 9.53 -14.01
C ALA A 181 2.24 10.07 -13.96
N ALA A 182 1.27 9.20 -13.67
CA ALA A 182 -0.14 9.57 -13.52
C ALA A 182 -0.42 10.33 -12.22
N SER A 183 0.24 9.98 -11.12
CA SER A 183 0.12 10.63 -9.82
C SER A 183 1.49 11.03 -9.25
N PRO A 184 2.01 12.22 -9.62
CA PRO A 184 3.33 12.67 -9.16
C PRO A 184 3.47 12.87 -7.65
N LYS A 185 2.38 13.15 -6.92
CA LYS A 185 2.39 13.19 -5.44
C LYS A 185 2.60 11.80 -4.83
N ASP A 186 2.31 10.75 -5.59
CA ASP A 186 2.57 9.35 -5.27
C ASP A 186 1.89 8.89 -3.96
N GLN A 187 0.58 9.13 -3.87
CA GLN A 187 -0.22 8.80 -2.68
C GLN A 187 -0.38 7.29 -2.46
N VAL A 188 -0.34 6.50 -3.54
CA VAL A 188 -0.42 5.03 -3.49
C VAL A 188 0.96 4.38 -3.22
N GLY A 189 2.04 5.14 -3.34
CA GLY A 189 3.40 4.67 -3.05
C GLY A 189 4.01 3.80 -4.13
N GLY A 190 3.84 4.14 -5.41
CA GLY A 190 4.57 3.53 -6.52
C GLY A 190 6.09 3.64 -6.35
N ARG A 191 6.59 4.72 -5.73
CA ARG A 191 8.02 4.85 -5.42
C ARG A 191 8.56 3.74 -4.52
N LEU A 192 7.73 3.24 -3.60
CA LEU A 192 8.12 2.26 -2.59
C LEU A 192 8.42 0.92 -3.26
N THR A 193 7.51 0.47 -4.13
CA THR A 193 7.71 -0.73 -4.96
C THR A 193 8.86 -0.54 -5.96
N ALA A 194 8.96 0.63 -6.59
CA ALA A 194 10.04 0.93 -7.53
C ALA A 194 11.42 0.83 -6.87
N ALA A 195 11.59 1.33 -5.63
CA ALA A 195 12.85 1.26 -4.90
C ALA A 195 13.33 -0.19 -4.72
N LEU A 196 12.43 -1.08 -4.27
CA LEU A 196 12.74 -2.50 -4.10
C LEU A 196 13.00 -3.20 -5.44
N ALA A 197 12.20 -2.92 -6.46
CA ALA A 197 12.39 -3.48 -7.80
C ALA A 197 13.75 -3.08 -8.40
N LEU A 198 14.13 -1.80 -8.29
CA LEU A 198 15.44 -1.28 -8.73
C LEU A 198 16.59 -1.93 -7.97
N ALA A 199 16.46 -2.07 -6.65
CA ALA A 199 17.46 -2.75 -5.83
C ALA A 199 17.66 -4.21 -6.26
N ARG A 200 16.56 -4.92 -6.53
CA ARG A 200 16.59 -6.32 -6.99
C ARG A 200 17.17 -6.48 -8.40
N LEU A 201 16.92 -5.51 -9.27
CA LEU A 201 17.44 -5.45 -10.64
C LEU A 201 18.90 -4.94 -10.70
N GLU A 202 19.48 -4.56 -9.56
CA GLU A 202 20.82 -3.97 -9.46
C GLU A 202 20.98 -2.68 -10.29
N ASP A 203 19.87 -1.97 -10.54
CA ASP A 203 19.83 -0.73 -11.31
C ASP A 203 20.19 0.46 -10.41
N GLU A 204 21.50 0.67 -10.22
CA GLU A 204 21.99 1.78 -9.39
C GLU A 204 21.61 3.15 -9.97
N ALA A 205 21.63 3.29 -11.30
CA ALA A 205 21.33 4.56 -11.96
C ALA A 205 19.85 4.93 -11.77
N GLY A 206 18.94 3.99 -12.03
CA GLY A 206 17.51 4.18 -11.82
C GLY A 206 17.17 4.41 -10.35
N PHE A 207 17.85 3.73 -9.41
CA PHE A 207 17.68 3.99 -7.99
C PHE A 207 18.10 5.41 -7.62
N ASN A 208 19.25 5.88 -8.11
CA ASN A 208 19.73 7.25 -7.85
C ASN A 208 18.80 8.31 -8.44
N GLU A 209 18.23 8.07 -9.61
CA GLU A 209 17.23 8.97 -10.21
C GLU A 209 15.95 9.03 -9.36
N LEU A 210 15.45 7.87 -8.91
CA LEU A 210 14.29 7.78 -8.02
C LEU A 210 14.54 8.55 -6.72
N ASP A 211 15.68 8.30 -6.07
CA ASP A 211 16.06 8.94 -4.81
C ASP A 211 16.19 10.47 -4.97
N ALA A 212 16.82 10.94 -6.05
CA ALA A 212 16.94 12.37 -6.35
C ALA A 212 15.58 13.05 -6.57
N ARG A 213 14.63 12.36 -7.22
CA ARG A 213 13.24 12.85 -7.40
C ARG A 213 12.50 12.98 -6.08
N LEU A 214 12.91 12.21 -5.07
CA LEU A 214 12.25 12.10 -3.77
C LEU A 214 13.01 12.81 -2.65
N ALA A 215 14.03 13.62 -2.97
CA ALA A 215 14.85 14.30 -1.97
C ALA A 215 13.98 14.98 -0.88
N GLY A 216 14.17 14.57 0.38
CA GLY A 216 13.34 15.01 1.52
C GLY A 216 12.08 14.18 1.80
N ARG A 217 11.87 13.07 1.10
CA ARG A 217 10.78 12.08 1.30
C ARG A 217 11.36 10.67 1.56
N GLU A 218 12.45 10.63 2.32
CA GLU A 218 13.08 9.40 2.79
C GLU A 218 12.06 8.52 3.53
N ASN A 219 12.18 7.21 3.37
CA ASN A 219 11.27 6.22 3.94
C ASN A 219 11.99 4.86 4.06
N SER A 220 11.40 3.95 4.82
CA SER A 220 11.98 2.62 5.06
C SER A 220 12.27 1.81 3.80
N TRP A 221 11.42 1.88 2.75
CA TRP A 221 11.66 1.18 1.49
C TRP A 221 12.91 1.69 0.75
N LEU A 222 13.13 3.00 0.72
CA LEU A 222 14.33 3.58 0.11
C LEU A 222 15.59 3.21 0.90
N ASN A 223 15.55 3.31 2.23
CA ASN A 223 16.71 2.98 3.07
C ASN A 223 17.07 1.49 3.00
N LEU A 224 16.08 0.61 3.09
CA LEU A 224 16.26 -0.83 2.94
C LEU A 224 16.70 -1.19 1.52
N GLY A 225 16.03 -0.67 0.50
CA GLY A 225 16.35 -0.90 -0.91
C GLY A 225 17.77 -0.46 -1.26
N ARG A 226 18.22 0.71 -0.75
CA ARG A 226 19.59 1.20 -0.92
C ARG A 226 20.62 0.25 -0.31
N THR A 227 20.30 -0.28 0.87
CA THR A 227 21.15 -1.24 1.58
C THR A 227 21.30 -2.55 0.79
N ILE A 228 20.17 -3.11 0.34
CA ILE A 228 20.12 -4.33 -0.50
C ILE A 228 20.89 -4.11 -1.81
N LEU A 229 20.64 -3.02 -2.53
CA LEU A 229 21.30 -2.68 -3.78
C LEU A 229 22.83 -2.65 -3.62
N LEU A 230 23.33 -1.89 -2.64
CA LEU A 230 24.77 -1.75 -2.43
C LEU A 230 25.43 -3.05 -1.97
N TYR A 231 24.70 -3.88 -1.21
CA TYR A 231 25.15 -5.21 -0.83
C TYR A 231 25.29 -6.11 -2.07
N LYS A 232 24.25 -6.20 -2.90
CA LYS A 232 24.27 -7.00 -4.15
C LYS A 232 25.39 -6.57 -5.10
N LEU A 233 25.66 -5.27 -5.20
CA LEU A 233 26.76 -4.72 -6.01
C LEU A 233 28.16 -4.98 -5.43
N GLY A 234 28.30 -5.68 -4.30
CA GLY A 234 29.59 -5.96 -3.67
C GLY A 234 30.23 -4.74 -2.99
N ARG A 235 29.50 -3.62 -2.85
CA ARG A 235 30.02 -2.36 -2.31
C ARG A 235 29.90 -2.32 -0.79
N MET A 236 30.51 -3.29 -0.12
CA MET A 236 30.30 -3.59 1.31
C MET A 236 30.48 -2.38 2.24
N ASN A 237 31.46 -1.50 1.98
CA ASN A 237 31.64 -0.28 2.78
C ASN A 237 30.49 0.71 2.62
N ALA A 238 29.91 0.81 1.41
CA ALA A 238 28.75 1.65 1.16
C ALA A 238 27.47 1.00 1.70
N ALA A 239 27.30 -0.30 1.51
CA ALA A 239 26.20 -1.08 2.06
C ALA A 239 26.13 -0.97 3.58
N ARG A 240 27.28 -1.09 4.27
CA ARG A 240 27.36 -0.90 5.73
C ARG A 240 26.90 0.51 6.16
N ARG A 241 27.27 1.56 5.41
CA ARG A 241 26.82 2.92 5.70
C ARG A 241 25.33 3.09 5.48
N ALA A 242 24.79 2.48 4.42
CA ALA A 242 23.35 2.47 4.15
C ALA A 242 22.58 1.70 5.25
N LEU A 243 23.08 0.55 5.69
CA LEU A 243 22.50 -0.21 6.81
C LEU A 243 22.46 0.61 8.10
N ARG A 244 23.53 1.36 8.38
CA ARG A 244 23.55 2.29 9.51
C ARG A 244 22.49 3.39 9.36
N GLY A 245 22.39 4.00 8.17
CA GLY A 245 21.34 4.98 7.88
C GLY A 245 19.94 4.39 8.07
N TYR A 246 19.71 3.15 7.61
CA TYR A 246 18.44 2.45 7.83
C TYR A 246 18.13 2.28 9.31
N GLY A 247 19.09 1.82 10.12
CA GLY A 247 18.89 1.68 11.57
C GLY A 247 18.73 3.00 12.34
N GLU A 248 19.31 4.11 11.85
CA GLU A 248 19.27 5.42 12.52
C GLU A 248 18.09 6.29 12.10
N LEU A 249 17.61 6.15 10.86
CA LEU A 249 16.54 6.99 10.29
C LEU A 249 15.16 6.33 10.35
N CYS A 250 15.12 5.01 10.55
CA CYS A 250 13.88 4.25 10.62
C CYS A 250 13.80 3.56 11.99
N GLU A 251 12.84 3.99 12.81
CA GLU A 251 12.55 3.44 14.13
C GLU A 251 12.28 1.92 14.03
N GLY A 252 12.88 1.14 14.94
CA GLY A 252 12.70 -0.31 14.99
C GLY A 252 13.18 -1.08 13.76
N ALA A 253 13.90 -0.45 12.82
CA ALA A 253 14.32 -1.07 11.56
C ALA A 253 15.18 -2.33 11.72
N ALA A 254 16.05 -2.35 12.73
CA ALA A 254 16.84 -3.53 13.06
C ALA A 254 15.97 -4.69 13.55
N TYR A 255 15.00 -4.40 14.42
CA TYR A 255 14.04 -5.39 14.89
C TYR A 255 13.18 -5.92 13.74
N ALA A 256 12.58 -5.03 12.93
CA ALA A 256 11.78 -5.42 11.77
C ALA A 256 12.54 -6.33 10.80
N LEU A 257 13.83 -6.07 10.55
CA LEU A 257 14.65 -6.85 9.62
C LEU A 257 15.10 -8.20 10.21
N LEU A 258 15.45 -8.25 11.50
CA LEU A 258 16.02 -9.44 12.14
C LEU A 258 14.96 -10.36 12.78
N ARG A 259 13.79 -9.82 13.08
CA ARG A 259 12.63 -10.49 13.67
C ARG A 259 11.35 -10.08 12.92
N PRO A 260 11.23 -10.46 11.63
CA PRO A 260 10.05 -10.10 10.85
C PRO A 260 8.79 -10.69 11.48
N THR A 261 7.78 -9.85 11.64
CA THR A 261 6.47 -10.21 12.18
C THR A 261 5.46 -10.43 11.06
N PHE A 262 4.32 -11.03 11.39
CA PHE A 262 3.20 -11.15 10.46
C PHE A 262 2.70 -9.76 10.06
N VAL A 263 2.40 -9.60 8.77
CA VAL A 263 1.77 -8.39 8.20
C VAL A 263 0.47 -8.82 7.53
N GLU A 264 -0.63 -8.20 7.94
CA GLU A 264 -1.93 -8.44 7.32
C GLU A 264 -1.97 -7.92 5.88
N ILE A 265 -2.81 -8.53 5.04
CA ILE A 265 -3.00 -8.15 3.65
C ILE A 265 -3.40 -6.67 3.51
N TYR A 266 -2.81 -6.00 2.53
CA TYR A 266 -3.12 -4.61 2.23
C TYR A 266 -4.46 -4.48 1.49
N LEU A 267 -5.44 -3.81 2.10
CA LEU A 267 -6.79 -3.67 1.57
C LEU A 267 -7.30 -2.22 1.62
N PRO A 268 -7.63 -1.60 0.46
CA PRO A 268 -7.24 -1.99 -0.90
C PRO A 268 -5.79 -1.61 -1.26
N ASP A 269 -5.16 -0.78 -0.43
CA ASP A 269 -3.80 -0.28 -0.60
C ASP A 269 -3.03 -0.34 0.72
N ARG A 270 -1.76 0.11 0.69
CA ARG A 270 -0.92 0.13 1.90
C ARG A 270 -1.59 0.95 3.00
N PRO A 271 -1.46 0.54 4.27
CA PRO A 271 -1.87 1.39 5.39
C PRO A 271 -1.07 2.69 5.41
N GLU A 272 -1.70 3.77 5.88
CA GLU A 272 -1.02 5.04 6.13
C GLU A 272 -0.26 4.93 7.45
N VAL A 273 1.06 5.11 7.39
CA VAL A 273 1.95 5.03 8.56
C VAL A 273 2.90 6.23 8.59
N PRO A 274 3.38 6.64 9.77
CA PRO A 274 4.38 7.70 9.88
C PRO A 274 5.68 7.33 9.15
N ALA A 275 6.23 8.27 8.40
CA ALA A 275 7.53 8.08 7.75
C ALA A 275 8.63 7.88 8.81
N GLY A 276 9.47 6.86 8.61
CA GLY A 276 10.51 6.47 9.55
C GLY A 276 10.00 5.76 10.80
N GLY A 277 8.71 5.42 10.91
CA GLY A 277 8.16 4.65 12.02
C GLY A 277 8.40 3.14 11.89
N PHE A 278 8.15 2.41 12.98
CA PHE A 278 8.34 0.96 13.04
C PHE A 278 7.40 0.19 12.11
N GLU A 279 6.14 0.59 11.99
CA GLU A 279 5.20 -0.03 11.05
C GLU A 279 5.66 0.17 9.59
N GLU A 280 6.24 1.34 9.29
CA GLU A 280 6.82 1.60 7.96
C GLU A 280 7.99 0.66 7.67
N ALA A 281 8.88 0.43 8.64
CA ALA A 281 9.98 -0.52 8.52
C ALA A 281 9.50 -1.96 8.36
N THR A 282 8.50 -2.36 9.14
CA THR A 282 7.88 -3.70 9.06
C THR A 282 7.27 -3.97 7.69
N PHE A 283 6.54 -3.00 7.12
CA PHE A 283 5.98 -3.13 5.77
C PHE A 283 7.06 -3.14 4.68
N ALA A 284 8.11 -2.33 4.83
CA ALA A 284 9.24 -2.35 3.91
C ALA A 284 9.96 -3.71 3.89
N VAL A 285 10.18 -4.32 5.06
CA VAL A 285 10.77 -5.66 5.18
C VAL A 285 9.84 -6.72 4.60
N HIS A 286 8.54 -6.66 4.92
CA HIS A 286 7.54 -7.61 4.39
C HIS A 286 7.52 -7.60 2.86
N GLU A 287 7.48 -6.44 2.22
CA GLU A 287 7.49 -6.36 0.75
C GLU A 287 8.84 -6.72 0.13
N ALA A 288 9.93 -6.57 0.89
CA ALA A 288 11.27 -6.97 0.46
C ALA A 288 11.54 -8.46 0.69
N GLU A 289 10.67 -9.21 1.38
CA GLU A 289 10.89 -10.61 1.75
C GLU A 289 11.30 -11.51 0.57
N PRO A 290 10.64 -11.45 -0.62
CA PRO A 290 11.04 -12.25 -1.77
C PRO A 290 12.44 -11.89 -2.29
N ILE A 291 12.86 -10.63 -2.11
CA ILE A 291 14.19 -10.17 -2.49
C ILE A 291 15.22 -10.66 -1.46
N ILE A 292 14.91 -10.52 -0.17
CA ILE A 292 15.78 -10.93 0.94
C ILE A 292 16.02 -12.44 0.89
N ALA A 293 14.98 -13.24 0.68
CA ALA A 293 15.08 -14.69 0.51
C ALA A 293 16.00 -15.08 -0.66
N ASP A 294 15.99 -14.27 -1.74
CA ASP A 294 16.81 -14.41 -2.93
C ASP A 294 18.25 -13.83 -2.81
N VAL A 295 18.58 -13.15 -1.70
CA VAL A 295 19.91 -12.60 -1.44
C VAL A 295 20.55 -13.34 -0.26
N PRO A 296 21.35 -14.40 -0.55
CA PRO A 296 22.02 -15.18 0.48
C PRO A 296 22.85 -14.30 1.44
N ASP A 297 22.88 -14.71 2.69
CA ASP A 297 23.67 -14.10 3.77
C ASP A 297 23.37 -12.63 4.08
N PHE A 298 22.40 -11.96 3.43
CA PHE A 298 22.11 -10.55 3.68
C PHE A 298 21.71 -10.29 5.15
N ILE A 299 20.80 -11.12 5.69
CA ILE A 299 20.36 -11.01 7.08
C ILE A 299 21.52 -11.33 8.04
N ALA A 300 22.23 -12.43 7.83
CA ALA A 300 23.38 -12.80 8.67
C ALA A 300 24.49 -11.74 8.63
N TRP A 301 24.70 -11.10 7.48
CA TRP A 301 25.64 -10.00 7.32
C TRP A 301 25.20 -8.75 8.08
N ALA A 302 23.91 -8.40 8.04
CA ALA A 302 23.38 -7.27 8.80
C ALA A 302 23.48 -7.52 10.32
N ASP A 303 23.13 -8.74 10.75
CA ASP A 303 23.15 -9.18 12.15
C ASP A 303 24.57 -9.25 12.73
N ALA A 304 25.57 -9.55 11.89
CA ALA A 304 26.98 -9.61 12.31
C ALA A 304 27.54 -8.27 12.81
N PHE A 305 26.82 -7.16 12.65
CA PHE A 305 27.20 -5.86 13.19
C PHE A 305 26.62 -5.66 14.60
N PRO A 306 27.46 -5.60 15.66
CA PRO A 306 26.96 -5.51 17.04
C PRO A 306 26.07 -4.29 17.31
N TRP A 307 26.32 -3.18 16.62
CA TRP A 307 25.51 -1.96 16.76
C TRP A 307 24.12 -2.09 16.15
N PHE A 308 23.94 -2.94 15.13
CA PHE A 308 22.64 -3.17 14.50
C PHE A 308 21.85 -4.20 15.31
N HIS A 309 22.50 -5.30 15.69
CA HIS A 309 21.95 -6.31 16.60
C HIS A 309 21.44 -5.69 17.90
N ALA A 310 22.29 -4.94 18.60
CA ALA A 310 21.93 -4.29 19.87
C ALA A 310 20.80 -3.26 19.71
N SER A 311 20.68 -2.63 18.53
CA SER A 311 19.56 -1.72 18.25
C SER A 311 18.24 -2.46 18.15
N GLY A 312 18.24 -3.68 17.61
CA GLY A 312 17.05 -4.54 17.56
C GLY A 312 16.68 -5.07 18.95
N GLU A 313 17.67 -5.52 19.73
CA GLU A 313 17.49 -5.95 21.13
C GLU A 313 16.88 -4.84 21.98
N ALA A 314 17.46 -3.63 21.92
CA ALA A 314 16.97 -2.49 22.68
C ALA A 314 15.52 -2.14 22.30
N TYR A 315 15.20 -2.15 21.01
CA TYR A 315 13.83 -1.90 20.55
C TYR A 315 12.85 -2.96 21.08
N ALA A 316 13.24 -4.23 21.06
CA ALA A 316 12.44 -5.31 21.61
C ALA A 316 12.19 -5.13 23.11
N GLU A 317 13.24 -4.85 23.90
CA GLU A 317 13.14 -4.62 25.35
C GLU A 317 12.25 -3.41 25.69
N GLU A 318 12.43 -2.29 24.99
CA GLU A 318 11.68 -1.05 25.21
C GLU A 318 10.18 -1.21 24.93
N ASN A 319 9.81 -2.08 23.99
CA ASN A 319 8.43 -2.27 23.53
C ASN A 319 7.79 -3.58 24.02
N GLY A 320 8.53 -4.40 24.79
CA GLY A 320 8.04 -5.66 25.34
C GLY A 320 7.88 -6.77 24.30
N TYR A 321 8.68 -6.75 23.24
CA TYR A 321 8.73 -7.80 22.22
C TYR A 321 9.80 -8.86 22.52
N ASP A 322 9.65 -10.02 21.87
CA ASP A 322 10.63 -11.12 21.95
C ASP A 322 11.84 -10.88 21.04
N TRP A 323 13.04 -11.23 21.51
CA TRP A 323 14.29 -11.22 20.73
C TRP A 323 14.84 -12.62 20.51
#